data_AF-A0A522F1Y2-F1
#
_entry.id   AF-A0A522F1Y2-F1
#
_cell.length_a   1.000
_cell.length_b   1.000
_cell.length_c   1.000
_cell.angle_alpha   90.00
_cell.angle_beta   90.00
_cell.angle_gamma   90.00
#
_symmetry.space_group_name_H-M   'P 1'
#
loop_
_entity.id
_entity.type
_entity.pdbx_description
1 polymer ?
#
loop_
_entity_poly.entity_id
_entity_poly.type
_entity_poly.pdbx_seq_one_letter_code
_entity_poly.pdbx_strand_id
1 'polypeptide(L)'
;MIKELNNKPVKNPFKVPENYFEEVNRKIISATSGYEQKAKKVGLFVRFKPYFLIAASVTGFILLSYTALKLLTPNKTDSNLTEVLINEDTESYLNDIDIVTLEENTVSLVLSDERPEVNKSDIIDYLLSENIEISDIYEQL
;
A
#
# COMPACT_ATOMS: atom_id res chain seq x y z
N MET A 1 82.74 -3.67 -2.63
CA MET A 1 81.56 -2.97 -3.19
C MET A 1 80.84 -2.23 -2.05
N ILE A 2 81.46 -1.17 -1.49
CA ILE A 2 80.95 -0.41 -0.31
C ILE A 2 81.27 1.10 -0.49
N LYS A 3 81.34 1.61 -1.73
CA LYS A 3 81.83 2.98 -1.99
C LYS A 3 80.73 4.02 -2.16
N GLU A 4 79.45 3.62 -2.13
CA GLU A 4 78.32 4.48 -2.52
C GLU A 4 77.52 5.06 -1.33
N LEU A 5 77.85 4.72 -0.08
CA LEU A 5 77.04 5.15 1.09
C LEU A 5 77.56 6.43 1.79
N ASN A 6 78.75 6.93 1.44
CA ASN A 6 79.42 8.00 2.17
C ASN A 6 79.24 9.41 1.58
N ASN A 7 78.42 9.58 0.53
CA ASN A 7 78.20 10.88 -0.10
C ASN A 7 76.77 11.39 0.14
N LYS A 8 76.38 11.51 1.41
CA LYS A 8 75.14 12.22 1.79
C LYS A 8 75.50 13.61 2.31
N PRO A 9 74.84 14.68 1.84
CA PRO A 9 75.05 16.01 2.40
C PRO A 9 74.67 16.02 3.88
N VAL A 10 75.54 16.60 4.73
CA VAL A 10 75.34 16.72 6.19
C VAL A 10 74.08 17.53 6.52
N LYS A 11 73.67 18.43 5.61
CA LYS A 11 72.48 19.25 5.74
C LYS A 11 71.26 18.49 5.24
N ASN A 12 70.26 18.30 6.12
CA ASN A 12 69.01 17.62 5.80
C ASN A 12 68.33 18.28 4.57
N PRO A 13 68.24 17.59 3.41
CA PRO A 13 67.61 18.14 2.22
C PRO A 13 66.08 18.14 2.30
N PHE A 14 65.50 17.46 3.29
CA PHE A 14 64.06 17.34 3.51
C PHE A 14 63.56 18.31 4.59
N LYS A 15 63.99 19.57 4.53
CA LYS A 15 63.43 20.59 5.43
C LYS A 15 62.14 21.12 4.82
N VAL A 16 61.03 20.97 5.55
CA VAL A 16 59.77 21.60 5.18
C VAL A 16 59.89 23.13 5.33
N PRO A 17 59.17 23.91 4.51
CA PRO A 17 59.06 25.35 4.72
C PRO A 17 58.55 25.67 6.13
N GLU A 18 58.99 26.80 6.67
CA GLU A 18 58.44 27.32 7.93
C GLU A 18 56.91 27.50 7.79
N ASN A 19 56.15 27.11 8.81
CA ASN A 19 54.68 27.16 8.86
C ASN A 19 53.89 26.28 7.85
N TYR A 20 54.53 25.31 7.18
CA TYR A 20 53.86 24.43 6.20
C TYR A 20 52.64 23.72 6.80
N PHE A 21 52.79 23.12 7.99
CA PHE A 21 51.73 22.32 8.59
C PHE A 21 50.56 23.21 9.06
N GLU A 22 50.85 24.42 9.54
CA GLU A 22 49.89 25.41 9.98
C GLU A 22 49.05 25.92 8.81
N GLU A 23 49.67 26.21 7.67
CA GLU A 23 48.99 26.62 6.44
C GLU A 23 48.12 25.51 5.86
N VAL A 24 48.66 24.28 5.79
CA VAL A 24 47.92 23.12 5.31
C VAL A 24 46.72 22.83 6.19
N ASN A 25 46.90 22.82 7.52
CA ASN A 25 45.80 22.62 8.47
C ASN A 25 44.74 23.71 8.35
N ARG A 26 45.16 24.99 8.27
CA ARG A 26 44.24 26.11 8.06
C ARG A 26 43.47 25.97 6.74
N LYS A 27 44.13 25.53 5.66
CA LYS A 27 43.51 25.30 4.35
C LYS A 27 42.49 24.17 4.42
N ILE A 28 42.83 23.03 5.03
CA ILE A 28 41.93 21.89 5.22
C ILE A 28 40.70 22.34 6.01
N ILE A 29 40.91 22.94 7.18
CA ILE A 29 39.82 23.43 8.04
C ILE A 29 38.96 24.41 7.25
N SER A 30 39.53 25.42 6.58
CA SER A 30 38.75 26.39 5.80
C SER A 30 37.94 25.76 4.66
N ALA A 31 38.45 24.69 4.06
CA ALA A 31 37.77 23.97 2.98
C ALA A 31 36.64 23.08 3.50
N THR A 32 36.73 22.60 4.76
CA THR A 32 35.77 21.66 5.34
C THR A 32 34.80 22.30 6.32
N SER A 33 35.19 23.36 7.03
CA SER A 33 34.43 23.98 8.12
C SER A 33 33.22 24.80 7.66
N GLY A 34 33.07 25.00 6.35
CA GLY A 34 31.90 25.65 5.73
C GLY A 34 30.99 24.68 4.96
N TYR A 35 31.35 23.40 4.84
CA TYR A 35 30.51 22.39 4.21
C TYR A 35 29.52 21.84 5.24
N GLU A 36 28.69 22.74 5.79
CA GLU A 36 27.37 22.36 6.26
C GLU A 36 26.70 21.74 5.03
N GLN A 37 26.68 20.40 4.97
CA GLN A 37 25.92 19.67 3.98
C GLN A 37 24.47 20.02 4.31
N LYS A 38 23.98 21.13 3.75
CA LYS A 38 22.59 21.57 3.85
C LYS A 38 21.84 20.42 3.22
N ALA A 39 21.37 19.50 4.07
CA ALA A 39 20.54 18.39 3.68
C ALA A 39 19.42 19.05 2.89
N LYS A 40 19.47 18.91 1.56
CA LYS A 40 18.45 19.50 0.70
C LYS A 40 17.18 18.85 1.18
N LYS A 41 16.36 19.59 1.94
CA LYS A 41 15.06 19.13 2.41
C LYS A 41 14.24 18.96 1.15
N VAL A 42 14.31 17.78 0.55
CA VAL A 42 13.44 17.39 -0.54
C VAL A 42 12.04 17.50 0.04
N GLY A 43 11.27 18.45 -0.46
CA GLY A 43 9.94 18.73 0.07
C GLY A 43 9.08 17.47 0.01
N LEU A 44 8.17 17.31 0.97
CA LEU A 44 7.23 16.17 1.03
C LEU A 44 6.53 15.91 -0.32
N PHE A 45 6.28 16.97 -1.10
CA PHE A 45 5.75 16.88 -2.46
C PHE A 45 6.51 15.96 -3.41
N VAL A 46 7.83 15.81 -3.27
CA VAL A 46 8.63 14.91 -4.12
C VAL A 46 8.27 13.43 -3.86
N ARG A 47 7.89 13.10 -2.62
CA ARG A 47 7.49 11.75 -2.21
C ARG A 47 6.07 11.39 -2.66
N PHE A 48 5.20 12.38 -2.83
CA PHE A 48 3.81 12.16 -3.25
C PHE A 48 3.61 12.12 -4.77
N LYS A 49 4.59 12.56 -5.57
CA LYS A 49 4.56 12.49 -7.04
C LYS A 49 4.06 11.15 -7.63
N PRO A 50 4.53 9.97 -7.17
CA PRO A 50 4.04 8.71 -7.73
C PRO A 50 2.57 8.42 -7.39
N TYR A 51 2.07 8.84 -6.22
CA TYR A 51 0.68 8.63 -5.83
C TYR A 51 -0.29 9.46 -6.68
N PHE A 52 0.11 10.69 -7.06
CA PHE A 52 -0.68 11.51 -7.97
C PHE A 52 -0.80 10.90 -9.37
N LEU A 53 0.26 10.24 -9.87
CA LEU A 53 0.21 9.53 -11.16
C LEU A 53 -0.82 8.38 -11.14
N ILE A 54 -0.82 7.59 -10.06
CA ILE A 54 -1.77 6.48 -9.89
C ILE A 54 -3.20 7.02 -9.79
N ALA A 55 -3.44 8.02 -8.93
CA ALA A 55 -4.76 8.62 -8.75
C ALA A 55 -5.30 9.25 -10.05
N ALA A 56 -4.44 9.94 -10.81
CA ALA A 56 -4.81 10.53 -12.09
C ALA A 56 -5.19 9.45 -13.13
N SER A 57 -4.48 8.32 -13.16
CA SER A 57 -4.82 7.21 -14.04
C SER A 57 -6.19 6.64 -13.73
N VAL A 58 -6.49 6.36 -12.46
CA VAL A 58 -7.79 5.81 -12.03
C VAL A 58 -8.91 6.79 -12.35
N THR A 59 -8.72 8.07 -12.03
CA THR A 59 -9.70 9.13 -12.33
C THR A 59 -9.94 9.27 -13.83
N GLY A 60 -8.88 9.16 -14.63
CA GLY A 60 -8.94 9.18 -16.08
C GLY A 60 -9.79 8.06 -16.66
N PHE A 61 -9.62 6.83 -16.17
CA PHE A 61 -10.44 5.68 -16.60
C PHE A 61 -11.92 5.85 -16.23
N ILE A 62 -12.23 6.36 -15.03
CA ILE A 62 -13.61 6.61 -14.60
C ILE A 62 -14.27 7.66 -15.50
N LEU A 63 -13.57 8.76 -15.79
CA LEU A 63 -14.07 9.81 -16.68
C LEU A 63 -14.23 9.32 -18.12
N LEU A 64 -13.27 8.56 -18.64
CA LEU A 64 -13.37 7.94 -19.97
C LEU A 64 -14.57 6.99 -20.05
N SER A 65 -14.76 6.13 -19.05
CA SER A 65 -15.90 5.22 -18.98
C SER A 65 -17.22 5.99 -18.95
N TYR A 66 -17.33 7.02 -18.10
CA TYR A 66 -18.54 7.83 -18.00
C TYR A 66 -18.82 8.61 -19.29
N THR A 67 -17.80 9.22 -19.89
CA THR A 67 -17.94 9.97 -21.14
C THR A 67 -18.30 9.07 -22.32
N ALA A 68 -17.74 7.85 -22.39
CA ALA A 68 -18.10 6.86 -23.38
C ALA A 68 -19.57 6.44 -23.25
N LEU A 69 -20.02 6.09 -22.03
CA LEU A 69 -21.42 5.75 -21.77
C LEU A 69 -22.35 6.91 -22.10
N LYS A 70 -22.00 8.13 -21.71
CA LYS A 70 -22.80 9.34 -21.99
C LYS A 70 -22.88 9.66 -23.49
N LEU A 71 -21.84 9.36 -24.26
CA LEU A 71 -21.81 9.65 -25.70
C LEU A 71 -22.54 8.58 -26.53
N LEU A 72 -22.42 7.31 -26.13
CA LEU A 72 -22.97 6.18 -26.88
C LEU A 72 -24.39 5.80 -26.47
N THR A 73 -24.85 6.19 -25.27
CA THR A 73 -26.20 5.86 -24.81
C THR A 73 -27.19 6.96 -25.23
N PRO A 74 -28.13 6.69 -26.16
CA PRO A 74 -29.22 7.63 -26.42
C PRO A 74 -30.06 7.75 -25.15
N ASN A 75 -30.37 8.99 -24.76
CA ASN A 75 -31.03 9.35 -23.50
C ASN A 75 -32.42 8.70 -23.37
N LYS A 76 -32.47 7.44 -22.92
CA LYS A 76 -33.68 6.73 -22.51
C LYS A 76 -33.58 6.50 -21.02
N THR A 77 -33.98 7.52 -20.27
CA THR A 77 -34.20 7.42 -18.84
C THR A 77 -35.48 6.63 -18.61
N ASP A 78 -35.40 5.31 -18.73
CA ASP A 78 -36.42 4.40 -18.24
C ASP A 78 -35.82 3.66 -17.04
N SER A 79 -36.17 4.11 -15.84
CA SER A 79 -35.66 3.64 -14.54
C SER A 79 -35.97 2.17 -14.23
N ASN A 80 -36.64 1.45 -15.15
CA ASN A 80 -37.07 0.06 -14.98
C ASN A 80 -36.14 -0.95 -15.68
N LEU A 81 -35.15 -0.50 -16.46
CA LEU A 81 -34.21 -1.41 -17.15
C LEU A 81 -33.08 -1.92 -16.24
N THR A 82 -32.76 -1.20 -15.17
CA THR A 82 -31.72 -1.60 -14.21
C THR A 82 -32.15 -2.82 -13.38
N GLU A 83 -33.45 -2.97 -13.11
CA GLU A 83 -33.98 -4.11 -12.35
C GLU A 83 -33.99 -5.41 -13.17
N VAL A 84 -34.20 -5.33 -14.49
CA VAL A 84 -34.23 -6.52 -15.37
C VAL A 84 -32.83 -7.10 -15.60
N LEU A 85 -31.80 -6.26 -15.80
CA LEU A 85 -30.42 -6.76 -16.01
C LEU A 85 -29.83 -7.41 -14.74
N ILE A 86 -30.19 -6.94 -13.55
CA ILE A 86 -29.65 -7.49 -12.30
C ILE A 86 -30.26 -8.87 -12.00
N ASN A 87 -31.52 -9.10 -12.39
CA ASN A 87 -32.21 -10.34 -12.06
C ASN A 87 -31.94 -11.50 -13.03
N GLU A 88 -31.62 -11.22 -14.31
CA GLU A 88 -31.37 -12.28 -15.31
C GLU A 88 -29.98 -12.91 -15.14
N ASP A 89 -28.97 -12.12 -14.77
CA ASP A 89 -27.60 -12.61 -14.61
C ASP A 89 -27.40 -13.33 -13.27
N THR A 90 -28.01 -12.84 -12.18
CA THR A 90 -27.75 -13.38 -10.82
C THR A 90 -28.28 -14.81 -10.65
N GLU A 91 -29.44 -15.14 -11.22
CA GLU A 91 -30.02 -16.49 -11.19
C GLU A 91 -29.20 -17.49 -12.01
N SER A 92 -28.54 -17.04 -13.09
CA SER A 92 -27.63 -17.88 -13.88
C SER A 92 -26.34 -18.18 -13.12
N TYR A 93 -25.76 -17.20 -12.43
CA TYR A 93 -24.57 -17.41 -11.60
C TYR A 93 -24.87 -18.29 -10.37
N LEU A 94 -26.06 -18.17 -9.77
CA LEU A 94 -26.44 -18.98 -8.62
C LEU A 94 -26.61 -20.47 -8.96
N ASN A 95 -27.11 -20.79 -10.16
CA ASN A 95 -27.25 -22.18 -10.60
C ASN A 95 -25.93 -22.88 -10.94
N ASP A 96 -24.88 -22.11 -11.25
CA ASP A 96 -23.55 -22.64 -11.57
C ASP A 96 -22.67 -22.88 -10.33
N ILE A 97 -23.16 -22.52 -9.14
CA ILE A 97 -22.45 -22.73 -7.89
C ILE A 97 -22.59 -24.21 -7.48
N ASP A 98 -21.51 -24.97 -7.66
CA ASP A 98 -21.43 -26.37 -7.22
C ASP A 98 -21.37 -26.45 -5.68
N ILE A 99 -22.10 -27.42 -5.10
CA ILE A 99 -22.11 -27.70 -3.66
C ILE A 99 -20.69 -28.07 -3.20
N VAL A 100 -19.91 -28.73 -4.06
CA VAL A 100 -18.51 -29.09 -3.78
C VAL A 100 -17.64 -27.84 -3.53
N THR A 101 -17.86 -26.75 -4.29
CA THR A 101 -17.18 -25.47 -4.07
C THR A 101 -17.62 -24.75 -2.79
N LEU A 102 -18.86 -24.96 -2.33
CA LEU A 102 -19.31 -24.45 -1.03
C LEU A 102 -18.69 -25.23 0.13
N GLU A 103 -18.60 -26.55 0.02
CA GLU A 103 -17.97 -27.38 1.04
C GLU A 103 -16.49 -27.03 1.20
N GLU A 104 -15.76 -26.79 0.11
CA GLU A 104 -14.36 -26.36 0.18
C GLU A 104 -14.17 -25.01 0.90
N ASN A 105 -15.05 -24.04 0.62
CA ASN A 105 -15.01 -22.72 1.26
C ASN A 105 -15.50 -22.75 2.72
N THR A 106 -16.46 -23.61 3.06
CA THR A 106 -16.93 -23.76 4.44
C THR A 106 -15.92 -24.50 5.31
N VAL A 107 -15.16 -25.46 4.77
CA VAL A 107 -14.03 -26.08 5.50
C VAL A 107 -12.95 -25.05 5.83
N SER A 108 -12.67 -24.10 4.93
CA SER A 108 -11.80 -22.94 5.19
C SER A 108 -12.32 -22.04 6.33
N LEU A 109 -13.63 -21.78 6.36
CA LEU A 109 -14.28 -21.04 7.45
C LEU A 109 -14.30 -21.80 8.79
N VAL A 110 -14.47 -23.12 8.77
CA VAL A 110 -14.52 -23.98 9.98
C VAL A 110 -13.13 -24.19 10.60
N LEU A 111 -12.05 -24.07 9.81
CA LEU A 111 -10.67 -24.09 10.30
C LEU A 111 -10.23 -22.77 10.96
N SER A 112 -11.02 -21.72 10.84
CA SER A 112 -10.86 -20.50 11.64
C SER A 112 -11.53 -20.74 12.98
N ASP A 113 -10.74 -20.84 14.06
CA ASP A 113 -11.14 -21.18 15.45
C ASP A 113 -12.05 -20.13 16.12
N GLU A 114 -12.73 -19.32 15.33
CA GLU A 114 -13.63 -18.27 15.77
C GLU A 114 -15.06 -18.69 15.43
N ARG A 115 -15.54 -19.69 16.18
CA ARG A 115 -16.98 -19.97 16.24
C ARG A 115 -17.65 -18.69 16.75
N PRO A 116 -18.57 -18.05 16.00
CA PRO A 116 -19.44 -17.07 16.61
C PRO A 116 -20.20 -17.81 17.73
N GLU A 117 -19.99 -17.38 18.98
CA GLU A 117 -20.72 -17.91 20.12
C GLU A 117 -22.19 -17.50 19.93
N VAL A 118 -22.97 -18.34 19.26
CA VAL A 118 -24.38 -18.07 19.01
C VAL A 118 -25.11 -18.19 20.34
N ASN A 119 -25.50 -17.06 20.90
CA ASN A 119 -26.24 -17.04 22.15
C ASN A 119 -27.67 -17.53 21.89
N LYS A 120 -28.24 -18.28 22.82
CA LYS A 120 -29.61 -18.76 22.75
C LYS A 120 -30.61 -17.61 22.57
N SER A 121 -30.32 -16.42 23.10
CA SER A 121 -31.11 -15.21 22.86
C SER A 121 -31.20 -14.85 21.38
N ASP A 122 -30.09 -14.92 20.67
CA ASP A 122 -30.00 -14.49 19.28
C ASP A 122 -30.78 -15.43 18.37
N ILE A 123 -30.80 -16.72 18.73
CA ILE A 123 -31.64 -17.73 18.08
C ILE A 123 -33.12 -17.42 18.32
N ILE A 124 -33.52 -17.12 19.55
CA ILE A 124 -34.92 -16.81 19.89
C ILE A 124 -35.38 -15.55 19.15
N ASP A 125 -34.56 -14.50 19.12
CA ASP A 125 -34.88 -13.24 18.45
C ASP A 125 -35.04 -13.42 16.93
N TYR A 126 -34.19 -14.26 16.32
CA TYR A 126 -34.32 -14.62 14.91
C TYR A 126 -35.64 -15.36 14.64
N LEU A 127 -35.97 -16.38 15.45
CA LEU A 127 -37.21 -17.15 15.28
C LEU A 127 -38.46 -16.28 15.45
N LEU A 128 -38.41 -15.31 16.37
CA LEU A 128 -39.47 -14.31 16.53
C LEU A 128 -39.62 -13.40 15.31
N SER A 129 -38.51 -13.01 14.69
CA SER A 129 -38.53 -12.19 13.46
C SER A 129 -39.17 -12.93 12.28
N GLU A 130 -39.05 -14.26 12.25
CA GLU A 130 -39.70 -15.15 11.28
C GLU A 130 -41.15 -15.53 11.68
N ASN A 131 -41.73 -14.79 12.63
CA ASN A 131 -43.12 -14.90 13.07
C ASN A 131 -43.47 -16.28 13.67
N ILE A 132 -42.50 -16.94 14.31
CA ILE A 132 -42.70 -18.17 15.08
C ILE A 132 -43.15 -17.78 16.49
N GLU A 133 -44.24 -18.41 16.97
CA GLU A 133 -44.80 -18.08 18.28
C GLU A 133 -43.90 -18.53 19.43
N ILE A 134 -43.80 -17.70 20.48
CA ILE A 134 -42.95 -17.96 21.65
C ILE A 134 -43.31 -19.28 22.34
N SER A 135 -44.59 -19.67 22.33
CA SER A 135 -45.05 -20.94 22.90
C SER A 135 -44.37 -22.14 22.26
N ASP A 136 -44.14 -22.08 20.95
CA ASP A 136 -43.62 -23.19 20.16
C ASP A 136 -42.10 -23.31 20.33
N ILE A 137 -41.43 -22.22 20.69
CA ILE A 137 -39.98 -22.16 20.94
C ILE A 137 -39.63 -22.79 22.30
N TYR A 138 -40.45 -22.58 23.33
CA TYR A 138 -40.18 -23.08 24.69
C TYR A 138 -40.51 -24.57 24.89
N GLU A 139 -41.35 -25.17 24.04
CA GLU A 139 -41.69 -26.59 24.11
C GLU A 139 -40.52 -27.49 23.65
N GLN A 140 -39.56 -26.94 22.91
CA GLN A 140 -38.53 -27.69 22.18
C GLN A 140 -37.09 -27.44 22.66
N LEU A 141 -36.92 -26.82 23.83
CA LEU A 141 -35.66 -26.41 24.44
C LEU A 141 -35.48 -27.01 25.84
#